data_AF-A0A2G6S519-F1
#
_entry.id   AF-A0A2G6S519-F1
#
_cell.length_a   1.000
_cell.length_b   1.000
_cell.length_c   1.000
_cell.angle_alpha   90.00
_cell.angle_beta   90.00
_cell.angle_gamma   90.00
#
_symmetry.space_group_name_H-M   'P 1'
#
loop_
_entity.id
_entity.type
_entity.pdbx_description
1 polymer ?
#
loop_
_entity_poly.entity_id
_entity_poly.type
_entity_poly.pdbx_seq_one_letter_code
_entity_poly.pdbx_strand_id
1 'polypeptide(L)'
;MLPELVALEKILDLGAPHLQVQVVQQVSVASGTQFPIYAIGLGNPALDVPAVGFFGGVHGLERIGAEVVIAYLQNVVMRLQWDTTLHQQLERVRLVFMPIVNPGGMWSATRANPRGVDLMRNAPVDAVDPVPWGIGGQRVSAGLPWYRGRLGEPMEAESQALCDVVAQQLLARPFSIALDCHSGFGVKDRLWFPFAHTRRPIPHLAELHALQDIFLQAHSNHQYIIEPQSAQYLAHGDLWDHLYLQACRDVPAHTFLPLTLEMGSWLWIKKNPRQLFSRNGIFNPLINHRQQRVLRRHLSLLDFLSRAACSHARWVPAPDQRAQRRADALAAWY
;
A
#
# COMPACT_ATOMS: atom_id res chain seq x y z
N MET A 1 -16.33 17.65 -6.95
CA MET A 1 -15.60 16.61 -7.70
C MET A 1 -14.20 16.48 -7.10
N LEU A 2 -13.69 15.26 -6.94
CA LEU A 2 -12.36 15.00 -6.32
C LEU A 2 -11.23 15.22 -7.35
N PRO A 3 -10.24 16.09 -7.10
CA PRO A 3 -9.15 16.34 -8.04
C PRO A 3 -8.36 15.09 -8.43
N GLU A 4 -8.10 14.19 -7.48
CA GLU A 4 -7.39 12.93 -7.68
C GLU A 4 -8.18 11.99 -8.60
N LEU A 5 -9.49 11.90 -8.40
CA LEU A 5 -10.36 11.08 -9.25
C LEU A 5 -10.39 11.61 -10.68
N VAL A 6 -10.50 12.92 -10.85
CA VAL A 6 -10.44 13.58 -12.17
C VAL A 6 -9.10 13.34 -12.86
N ALA A 7 -7.99 13.42 -12.11
CA ALA A 7 -6.67 13.15 -12.65
C ALA A 7 -6.53 11.68 -13.06
N LEU A 8 -7.02 10.76 -12.21
CA LEU A 8 -7.02 9.33 -12.48
C LEU A 8 -7.81 9.01 -13.75
N GLU A 9 -9.05 9.47 -13.89
CA GLU A 9 -9.90 9.17 -15.05
C GLU A 9 -9.28 9.65 -16.36
N LYS A 10 -8.62 10.82 -16.37
CA LYS A 10 -7.84 11.27 -17.54
C LYS A 10 -6.69 10.31 -17.89
N ILE A 11 -6.02 9.73 -16.91
CA ILE A 11 -4.94 8.75 -17.15
C ILE A 11 -5.52 7.44 -17.69
N LEU A 12 -6.71 7.03 -17.21
CA LEU A 12 -7.41 5.86 -17.72
C LEU A 12 -7.76 6.02 -19.20
N ASP A 13 -8.26 7.20 -19.59
CA ASP A 13 -8.56 7.52 -20.99
C ASP A 13 -7.31 7.47 -21.87
N LEU A 14 -6.19 8.02 -21.39
CA LEU A 14 -4.90 8.00 -22.11
C LEU A 14 -4.34 6.58 -22.27
N GLY A 15 -4.66 5.67 -21.35
CA GLY A 15 -4.21 4.28 -21.35
C GLY A 15 -5.21 3.26 -21.90
N ALA A 16 -6.37 3.70 -22.38
CA ALA A 16 -7.56 2.86 -22.64
C ALA A 16 -7.35 1.54 -23.41
N PRO A 17 -6.45 1.40 -24.41
CA PRO A 17 -6.23 0.10 -25.06
C PRO A 17 -5.32 -0.85 -24.26
N HIS A 18 -4.55 -0.34 -23.30
CA HIS A 18 -3.57 -1.13 -22.54
C HIS A 18 -4.02 -1.47 -21.12
N LEU A 19 -5.06 -0.81 -20.61
CA LEU A 19 -5.53 -0.95 -19.24
C LEU A 19 -6.79 -1.84 -19.16
N GLN A 20 -6.82 -2.71 -18.16
CA GLN A 20 -8.01 -3.47 -17.75
C GLN A 20 -8.61 -2.78 -16.53
N VAL A 21 -9.63 -1.96 -16.75
CA VAL A 21 -10.24 -1.14 -15.70
C VAL A 21 -11.56 -1.76 -15.24
N GLN A 22 -11.73 -1.89 -13.93
CA GLN A 22 -12.99 -2.31 -13.31
C GLN A 22 -13.37 -1.38 -12.17
N VAL A 23 -14.64 -1.00 -12.10
CA VAL A 23 -15.23 -0.44 -10.87
C VAL A 23 -15.58 -1.61 -9.96
N VAL A 24 -14.79 -1.81 -8.90
CA VAL A 24 -14.96 -2.94 -7.98
C VAL A 24 -15.94 -2.63 -6.84
N GLN A 25 -16.17 -1.34 -6.56
CA GLN A 25 -17.13 -0.88 -5.57
C GLN A 25 -17.57 0.56 -5.86
N GLN A 26 -18.74 0.95 -5.36
CA GLN A 26 -19.20 2.34 -5.30
C GLN A 26 -19.48 2.75 -3.85
N VAL A 27 -18.92 3.89 -3.43
CA VAL A 27 -19.10 4.44 -2.08
C VAL A 27 -20.02 5.63 -2.13
N SER A 28 -21.11 5.59 -1.36
CA SER A 28 -22.03 6.70 -1.20
C SER A 28 -21.63 7.59 -0.03
N VAL A 29 -21.61 8.90 -0.23
CA VAL A 29 -21.45 9.90 0.85
C VAL A 29 -22.80 10.48 1.26
N ALA A 30 -22.86 11.18 2.40
CA ALA A 30 -24.11 11.72 2.96
C ALA A 30 -24.88 12.67 2.02
N SER A 31 -24.19 13.31 1.06
CA SER A 31 -24.83 14.15 0.03
C SER A 31 -25.55 13.36 -1.07
N GLY A 32 -25.51 12.02 -1.05
CA GLY A 32 -26.03 11.14 -2.09
C GLY A 32 -25.09 10.97 -3.29
N THR A 33 -23.97 11.70 -3.33
CA THR A 33 -22.92 11.51 -4.35
C THR A 33 -22.28 10.13 -4.18
N GLN A 34 -22.03 9.45 -5.31
CA GLN A 34 -21.33 8.17 -5.32
C GLN A 34 -19.97 8.33 -5.97
N PHE A 35 -18.97 7.62 -5.43
CA PHE A 35 -17.62 7.60 -5.96
C PHE A 35 -17.19 6.15 -6.26
N PRO A 36 -16.61 5.89 -7.44
CA PRO A 36 -16.12 4.57 -7.79
C PRO A 36 -14.80 4.27 -7.05
N ILE A 37 -14.59 2.99 -6.75
CA ILE A 37 -13.29 2.42 -6.42
C ILE A 37 -12.85 1.62 -7.65
N TYR A 38 -11.75 2.04 -8.26
CA TYR A 38 -11.19 1.39 -9.44
C TYR A 38 -10.14 0.35 -9.05
N ALA A 39 -10.19 -0.81 -9.70
CA ALA A 39 -9.07 -1.72 -9.85
C ALA A 39 -8.59 -1.65 -11.30
N ILE A 40 -7.28 -1.47 -11.49
CA ILE A 40 -6.68 -1.23 -12.80
C ILE A 40 -5.56 -2.24 -13.00
N GLY A 41 -5.69 -3.09 -14.01
CA GLY A 41 -4.70 -4.07 -14.41
C GLY A 41 -3.92 -3.65 -15.64
N LEU A 42 -2.62 -3.94 -15.67
CA LEU A 42 -1.74 -3.72 -16.83
C LEU A 42 -0.71 -4.86 -16.92
N GLY A 43 -0.29 -5.21 -18.14
CA GLY A 43 0.65 -6.30 -18.39
C GLY A 43 -0.01 -7.68 -18.42
N ASN A 44 0.79 -8.74 -18.27
CA ASN A 44 0.38 -10.11 -18.54
C ASN A 44 -0.69 -10.59 -17.53
N PRO A 45 -1.90 -10.98 -17.97
CA PRO A 45 -2.97 -11.39 -17.08
C PRO A 45 -2.83 -12.84 -16.56
N ALA A 46 -1.99 -13.69 -17.19
CA ALA A 46 -1.88 -15.11 -16.87
C ALA A 46 -1.45 -15.35 -15.41
N LEU A 47 -2.10 -16.23 -14.67
CA LEU A 47 -1.89 -16.39 -13.21
C LEU A 47 -0.55 -17.03 -12.82
N ASP A 48 0.19 -17.58 -13.79
CA ASP A 48 1.51 -18.17 -13.61
C ASP A 48 2.65 -17.13 -13.62
N VAL A 49 2.37 -15.87 -13.98
CA VAL A 49 3.35 -14.77 -13.87
C VAL A 49 3.24 -14.02 -12.54
N PRO A 50 4.33 -13.41 -12.03
CA PRO A 50 4.28 -12.62 -10.81
C PRO A 50 3.45 -11.34 -10.94
N ALA A 51 3.07 -10.75 -9.81
CA ALA A 51 2.38 -9.46 -9.77
C ALA A 51 2.95 -8.45 -8.77
N VAL A 52 2.70 -7.18 -9.05
CA VAL A 52 2.85 -6.09 -8.09
C VAL A 52 1.57 -5.28 -8.01
N GLY A 53 1.08 -5.08 -6.79
CA GLY A 53 -0.06 -4.21 -6.50
C GLY A 53 0.37 -2.89 -5.87
N PHE A 54 -0.19 -1.77 -6.34
CA PHE A 54 0.02 -0.43 -5.80
C PHE A 54 -1.31 0.13 -5.27
N PHE A 55 -1.36 0.43 -3.98
CA PHE A 55 -2.55 0.84 -3.26
C PHE A 55 -2.33 2.21 -2.64
N GLY A 56 -3.39 3.03 -2.62
CA GLY A 56 -3.32 4.37 -2.06
C GLY A 56 -4.68 4.89 -1.63
N GLY A 57 -4.66 5.91 -0.78
CA GLY A 57 -5.88 6.56 -0.32
C GLY A 57 -6.78 5.65 0.51
N VAL A 58 -6.22 4.65 1.21
CA VAL A 58 -6.95 3.86 2.21
C VAL A 58 -7.41 4.76 3.36
N HIS A 59 -6.53 5.67 3.81
CA HIS A 59 -6.92 6.80 4.65
C HIS A 59 -7.27 8.00 3.78
N GLY A 60 -8.51 8.51 3.90
CA GLY A 60 -8.99 9.59 3.04
C GLY A 60 -8.22 10.92 3.18
N LEU A 61 -7.62 11.18 4.34
CA LEU A 61 -6.80 12.39 4.60
C LEU A 61 -5.40 12.32 4.00
N GLU A 62 -4.87 11.12 3.74
CA GLU A 62 -3.50 10.87 3.28
C GLU A 62 -3.46 10.92 1.74
N ARG A 63 -3.88 12.05 1.17
CA ARG A 63 -4.06 12.23 -0.28
C ARG A 63 -2.75 12.02 -1.04
N ILE A 64 -1.61 12.39 -0.47
CA ILE A 64 -0.29 12.15 -1.05
C ILE A 64 -0.02 10.66 -1.34
N GLY A 65 -0.58 9.74 -0.55
CA GLY A 65 -0.51 8.30 -0.81
C GLY A 65 -1.18 7.93 -2.13
N ALA A 66 -2.40 8.42 -2.35
CA ALA A 66 -3.12 8.28 -3.62
C ALA A 66 -2.37 8.95 -4.78
N GLU A 67 -1.87 10.17 -4.58
CA GLU A 67 -1.14 10.92 -5.61
C GLU A 67 0.14 10.22 -6.06
N VAL A 68 0.88 9.55 -5.17
CA VAL A 68 2.07 8.76 -5.54
C VAL A 68 1.69 7.61 -6.48
N VAL A 69 0.62 6.88 -6.17
CA VAL A 69 0.13 5.77 -7.00
C VAL A 69 -0.37 6.28 -8.35
N ILE A 70 -1.14 7.38 -8.36
CA ILE A 70 -1.63 8.03 -9.58
C ILE A 70 -0.46 8.52 -10.45
N ALA A 71 0.56 9.14 -9.84
CA ALA A 71 1.73 9.63 -10.55
C ALA A 71 2.55 8.48 -11.15
N TYR A 72 2.67 7.34 -10.45
CA TYR A 72 3.33 6.17 -11.00
C TYR A 72 2.53 5.53 -12.14
N LEU A 73 1.21 5.41 -12.00
CA LEU A 73 0.34 4.95 -13.10
C LEU A 73 0.49 5.87 -14.32
N GLN A 74 0.47 7.20 -14.13
CA GLN A 74 0.72 8.15 -15.21
C GLN A 74 2.08 7.93 -15.86
N ASN A 75 3.15 7.74 -15.06
CA ASN A 75 4.49 7.48 -15.58
C ASN A 75 4.52 6.22 -16.46
N VAL A 76 3.90 5.14 -16.02
CA VAL A 76 3.81 3.89 -16.76
C VAL A 76 3.01 4.09 -18.05
N VAL A 77 1.81 4.68 -17.99
CA VAL A 77 0.95 4.90 -19.15
C VAL A 77 1.64 5.77 -20.22
N MET A 78 2.35 6.83 -19.82
CA MET A 78 3.09 7.68 -20.76
C MET A 78 4.30 6.97 -21.39
N ARG A 79 4.89 5.99 -20.70
CA ARG A 79 6.00 5.18 -21.23
C ARG A 79 5.55 4.11 -22.22
N LEU A 80 4.28 3.69 -22.19
CA LEU A 80 3.74 2.69 -23.14
C LEU A 80 3.91 3.11 -24.60
N GLN A 81 4.01 4.40 -24.89
CA GLN A 81 4.16 4.92 -26.25
C GLN A 81 5.56 4.70 -26.85
N TRP A 82 6.60 4.49 -26.03
CA TRP A 82 7.98 4.55 -26.52
C TRP A 82 8.98 3.63 -25.81
N ASP A 83 8.68 3.12 -24.61
CA ASP A 83 9.63 2.35 -23.81
C ASP A 83 9.55 0.84 -24.12
N THR A 84 10.46 0.35 -24.97
CA THR A 84 10.58 -1.06 -25.31
C THR A 84 10.87 -1.95 -24.09
N THR A 85 11.62 -1.46 -23.11
CA THR A 85 11.97 -2.24 -21.91
C THR A 85 10.74 -2.45 -21.03
N LEU A 86 9.88 -1.43 -20.93
CA LEU A 86 8.60 -1.56 -20.22
C LEU A 86 7.70 -2.62 -20.87
N HIS A 87 7.58 -2.63 -22.19
CA HIS A 87 6.77 -3.65 -22.89
C HIS A 87 7.27 -5.07 -22.59
N GLN A 88 8.58 -5.31 -22.72
CA GLN A 88 9.19 -6.60 -22.39
C GLN A 88 9.00 -7.01 -20.92
N GLN A 89 9.01 -6.04 -20.00
CA GLN A 89 8.72 -6.28 -18.61
C GLN A 89 7.25 -6.69 -18.41
N LEU A 90 6.31 -5.97 -19.03
CA LEU A 90 4.87 -6.20 -18.91
C LEU A 90 4.42 -7.53 -19.53
N GLU A 91 5.19 -8.13 -20.44
CA GLU A 91 4.98 -9.51 -20.90
C GLU A 91 5.19 -10.56 -19.79
N ARG A 92 5.92 -10.22 -18.72
CA ARG A 92 6.35 -11.16 -17.68
C ARG A 92 5.85 -10.81 -16.28
N VAL A 93 5.10 -9.72 -16.13
CA VAL A 93 4.58 -9.29 -14.84
C VAL A 93 3.20 -8.65 -15.00
N ARG A 94 2.37 -8.84 -13.98
CA ARG A 94 1.10 -8.15 -13.80
C ARG A 94 1.28 -6.94 -12.89
N LEU A 95 0.89 -5.76 -13.34
CA LEU A 95 0.74 -4.59 -12.48
C LEU A 95 -0.74 -4.40 -12.14
N VAL A 96 -1.02 -4.11 -10.87
CA VAL A 96 -2.37 -3.87 -10.34
C VAL A 96 -2.35 -2.56 -9.58
N PHE A 97 -3.35 -1.70 -9.79
CA PHE A 97 -3.47 -0.42 -9.10
C PHE A 97 -4.85 -0.26 -8.49
N MET A 98 -4.88 0.21 -7.24
CA MET A 98 -6.08 0.75 -6.57
C MET A 98 -5.72 2.11 -5.96
N PRO A 99 -5.71 3.20 -6.76
CA PRO A 99 -5.11 4.46 -6.33
C PRO A 99 -5.94 5.23 -5.28
N ILE A 100 -7.24 4.96 -5.19
CA ILE A 100 -8.16 5.61 -4.24
C ILE A 100 -9.10 4.55 -3.66
N VAL A 101 -8.71 3.97 -2.53
CA VAL A 101 -9.51 2.94 -1.84
C VAL A 101 -10.66 3.55 -1.03
N ASN A 102 -10.46 4.72 -0.43
CA ASN A 102 -11.46 5.40 0.40
C ASN A 102 -11.86 6.78 -0.19
N PRO A 103 -12.57 6.80 -1.33
CA PRO A 103 -12.97 8.06 -1.95
C PRO A 103 -13.97 8.85 -1.08
N GLY A 104 -14.79 8.15 -0.28
CA GLY A 104 -15.73 8.78 0.64
C GLY A 104 -15.04 9.56 1.76
N GLY A 105 -14.04 8.96 2.40
CA GLY A 105 -13.21 9.64 3.40
C GLY A 105 -12.40 10.80 2.79
N MET A 106 -11.90 10.64 1.57
CA MET A 106 -11.21 11.71 0.84
C MET A 106 -12.14 12.92 0.59
N TRP A 107 -13.37 12.66 0.16
CA TRP A 107 -14.40 13.68 -0.03
C TRP A 107 -14.74 14.41 1.28
N SER A 108 -14.90 13.67 2.37
CA SER A 108 -15.21 14.22 3.68
C SER A 108 -13.99 14.80 4.43
N ALA A 109 -12.79 14.73 3.85
CA ALA A 109 -11.53 15.07 4.50
C ALA A 109 -11.37 14.39 5.89
N THR A 110 -11.64 13.08 5.92
CA THR A 110 -11.50 12.21 7.10
C THR A 110 -10.54 11.06 6.82
N ARG A 111 -9.82 10.62 7.86
CA ARG A 111 -9.02 9.39 7.80
C ARG A 111 -9.91 8.18 7.54
N ALA A 112 -10.98 8.09 8.32
CA ALA A 112 -12.00 7.06 8.24
C ALA A 112 -12.89 7.21 6.98
N ASN A 113 -13.59 6.14 6.63
CA ASN A 113 -14.62 6.13 5.61
C ASN A 113 -15.90 6.88 6.06
N PRO A 114 -16.95 7.00 5.21
CA PRO A 114 -18.18 7.73 5.57
C PRO A 114 -18.92 7.19 6.80
N ARG A 115 -18.71 5.91 7.17
CA ARG A 115 -19.26 5.29 8.38
C ARG A 115 -18.41 5.52 9.63
N GLY A 116 -17.33 6.30 9.52
CA GLY A 116 -16.42 6.62 10.61
C GLY A 116 -15.47 5.47 10.96
N VAL A 117 -15.38 4.44 10.12
CA VAL A 117 -14.48 3.30 10.32
C VAL A 117 -13.11 3.59 9.68
N ASP A 118 -12.05 3.38 10.46
CA ASP A 118 -10.68 3.38 9.94
C ASP A 118 -10.42 2.04 9.24
N LEU A 119 -10.23 2.08 7.92
CA LEU A 119 -10.08 0.88 7.10
C LEU A 119 -8.84 0.05 7.52
N MET A 120 -7.76 0.69 7.98
CA MET A 120 -6.56 0.01 8.50
C MET A 120 -6.72 -0.47 9.96
N ARG A 121 -7.96 -0.48 10.45
CA ARG A 121 -8.36 -1.03 11.76
C ARG A 121 -9.57 -1.98 11.65
N ASN A 122 -10.03 -2.24 10.43
CA ASN A 122 -11.32 -2.87 10.17
C ASN A 122 -11.26 -4.38 9.93
N ALA A 123 -10.11 -4.95 9.57
CA ALA A 123 -9.98 -6.39 9.36
C ALA A 123 -10.29 -7.21 10.63
N PRO A 124 -10.71 -8.48 10.47
CA PRO A 124 -10.98 -9.40 11.58
C PRO A 124 -9.68 -9.99 12.16
N VAL A 125 -8.73 -9.11 12.49
CA VAL A 125 -7.46 -9.47 13.15
C VAL A 125 -7.37 -8.72 14.47
N ASP A 126 -7.14 -9.45 15.56
CA ASP A 126 -6.88 -8.86 16.86
C ASP A 126 -5.40 -8.96 17.21
N ALA A 127 -4.85 -7.87 17.74
CA ALA A 127 -3.51 -7.88 18.30
C ALA A 127 -3.44 -8.83 19.49
N VAL A 128 -2.42 -9.68 19.49
CA VAL A 128 -2.15 -10.64 20.57
C VAL A 128 -1.16 -10.09 21.60
N ASP A 129 -0.40 -9.07 21.20
CA ASP A 129 0.54 -8.34 22.04
C ASP A 129 -0.06 -7.00 22.49
N PRO A 130 0.44 -6.36 23.58
CA PRO A 130 -0.12 -5.11 24.09
C PRO A 130 -0.12 -3.98 23.04
N VAL A 131 -1.29 -3.41 22.79
CA VAL A 131 -1.48 -2.25 21.90
C VAL A 131 -1.60 -0.94 22.70
N PRO A 132 -1.12 0.20 22.16
CA PRO A 132 -1.40 1.49 22.77
C PRO A 132 -2.91 1.77 22.74
N TRP A 133 -3.50 2.02 23.92
CA TRP A 133 -4.94 2.24 24.05
C TRP A 133 -5.42 3.39 23.16
N GLY A 134 -6.51 3.18 22.42
CA GLY A 134 -7.03 4.12 21.43
C GLY A 134 -6.31 4.04 20.08
N ILE A 135 -4.99 4.26 20.05
CA ILE A 135 -4.18 4.33 18.80
C ILE A 135 -4.13 2.98 18.06
N GLY A 136 -4.04 1.89 18.82
CA GLY A 136 -4.05 0.53 18.28
C GLY A 136 -5.39 0.12 17.65
N GLY A 137 -6.44 0.94 17.79
CA GLY A 137 -7.78 0.64 17.29
C GLY A 137 -8.79 0.49 18.43
N GLN A 138 -9.94 1.14 18.32
CA GLN A 138 -10.98 1.17 19.35
C GLN A 138 -12.38 0.85 18.79
N ARG A 139 -13.32 0.42 19.65
CA ARG A 139 -14.73 0.12 19.29
C ARG A 139 -15.77 0.90 20.11
N VAL A 140 -15.36 1.97 20.79
CA VAL A 140 -16.22 2.82 21.61
C VAL A 140 -17.14 3.69 20.76
N SER A 141 -16.60 4.40 19.75
CA SER A 141 -17.40 5.31 18.91
C SER A 141 -16.76 5.56 17.55
N ALA A 142 -17.59 5.66 16.52
CA ALA A 142 -17.22 6.10 15.17
C ALA A 142 -16.82 7.59 15.10
N GLY A 143 -17.11 8.38 16.15
CA GLY A 143 -16.67 9.76 16.26
C GLY A 143 -15.23 9.92 16.80
N LEU A 144 -14.62 8.83 17.29
CA LEU A 144 -13.25 8.83 17.80
C LEU A 144 -12.28 8.24 16.75
N PRO A 145 -11.01 8.71 16.71
CA PRO A 145 -10.01 8.15 15.80
C PRO A 145 -9.82 6.64 15.96
N TRP A 146 -9.33 5.99 14.89
CA TRP A 146 -9.01 4.56 14.83
C TRP A 146 -10.18 3.63 15.19
N TYR A 147 -11.42 4.02 14.88
CA TYR A 147 -12.59 3.17 15.10
C TYR A 147 -12.57 1.95 14.16
N ARG A 148 -12.76 0.75 14.73
CA ARG A 148 -12.64 -0.54 14.01
C ARG A 148 -13.93 -0.99 13.32
N GLY A 149 -15.05 -0.29 13.52
CA GLY A 149 -16.40 -0.82 13.28
C GLY A 149 -16.95 -1.56 14.50
N ARG A 150 -18.17 -2.11 14.39
CA ARG A 150 -18.75 -2.92 15.49
C ARG A 150 -18.17 -4.33 15.50
N LEU A 151 -18.12 -4.92 16.69
CA LEU A 151 -17.63 -6.29 16.84
C LEU A 151 -18.60 -7.27 16.15
N GLY A 152 -18.08 -8.19 15.35
CA GLY A 152 -18.87 -9.20 14.64
C GLY A 152 -19.55 -8.72 13.36
N GLU A 153 -19.52 -7.41 13.06
CA GLU A 153 -19.92 -6.92 11.74
C GLU A 153 -18.84 -7.25 10.69
N PRO A 154 -19.23 -7.47 9.42
CA PRO A 154 -18.27 -7.67 8.33
C PRO A 154 -17.39 -6.42 8.12
N MET A 155 -16.32 -6.60 7.35
CA MET A 155 -15.51 -5.48 6.89
C MET A 155 -16.37 -4.47 6.09
N GLU A 156 -15.96 -3.21 6.12
CA GLU A 156 -16.54 -2.17 5.30
C GLU A 156 -16.33 -2.49 3.81
N ALA A 157 -17.23 -1.97 2.97
CA ALA A 157 -17.29 -2.32 1.55
C ALA A 157 -15.98 -1.99 0.81
N GLU A 158 -15.29 -0.92 1.20
CA GLU A 158 -14.00 -0.52 0.67
C GLU A 158 -12.89 -1.51 1.03
N SER A 159 -12.82 -1.92 2.30
CA SER A 159 -11.88 -2.93 2.80
C SER A 159 -12.09 -4.26 2.08
N GLN A 160 -13.34 -4.70 1.94
CA GLN A 160 -13.67 -5.95 1.27
C GLN A 160 -13.26 -5.90 -0.21
N ALA A 161 -13.55 -4.80 -0.91
CA ALA A 161 -13.16 -4.64 -2.31
C ALA A 161 -11.64 -4.70 -2.51
N LEU A 162 -10.86 -4.09 -1.61
CA LEU A 162 -9.40 -4.23 -1.61
C LEU A 162 -8.98 -5.68 -1.41
N CYS A 163 -9.52 -6.35 -0.39
CA CYS A 163 -9.19 -7.74 -0.10
C CYS A 163 -9.52 -8.68 -1.27
N ASP A 164 -10.66 -8.50 -1.91
CA ASP A 164 -11.08 -9.30 -3.06
C ASP A 164 -10.13 -9.12 -4.24
N VAL A 165 -9.71 -7.90 -4.54
CA VAL A 165 -8.73 -7.61 -5.61
C VAL A 165 -7.38 -8.24 -5.27
N VAL A 166 -6.90 -8.12 -4.04
CA VAL A 166 -5.63 -8.73 -3.62
C VAL A 166 -5.69 -10.25 -3.71
N ALA A 167 -6.78 -10.87 -3.26
CA ALA A 167 -6.96 -12.32 -3.35
C ALA A 167 -6.94 -12.80 -4.80
N GLN A 168 -7.69 -12.13 -5.68
CA GLN A 168 -7.83 -12.52 -7.09
C GLN A 168 -6.57 -12.22 -7.92
N GLN A 169 -5.91 -11.07 -7.68
CA GLN A 169 -4.85 -10.59 -8.56
C GLN A 169 -3.44 -10.84 -8.02
N LEU A 170 -3.25 -10.99 -6.70
CA LEU A 170 -1.94 -11.14 -6.08
C LEU A 170 -1.76 -12.52 -5.43
N LEU A 171 -2.69 -12.96 -4.58
CA LEU A 171 -2.55 -14.23 -3.85
C LEU A 171 -2.67 -15.46 -4.76
N ALA A 172 -3.41 -15.33 -5.87
CA ALA A 172 -3.57 -16.37 -6.89
C ALA A 172 -2.30 -16.68 -7.70
N ARG A 173 -1.19 -15.96 -7.45
CA ARG A 173 0.06 -16.04 -8.23
C ARG A 173 1.20 -16.59 -7.37
N PRO A 174 2.18 -17.29 -7.98
CA PRO A 174 3.28 -17.91 -7.23
C PRO A 174 4.14 -16.89 -6.48
N PHE A 175 4.23 -15.66 -6.98
CA PHE A 175 4.96 -14.58 -6.34
C PHE A 175 4.23 -13.25 -6.53
N SER A 176 4.06 -12.49 -5.45
CA SER A 176 3.51 -11.14 -5.52
C SER A 176 4.03 -10.20 -4.44
N ILE A 177 4.07 -8.91 -4.78
CA ILE A 177 4.38 -7.81 -3.86
C ILE A 177 3.17 -6.88 -3.82
N ALA A 178 2.80 -6.37 -2.65
CA ALA A 178 1.88 -5.25 -2.52
C ALA A 178 2.61 -4.06 -1.90
N LEU A 179 2.33 -2.85 -2.38
CA LEU A 179 2.78 -1.61 -1.76
C LEU A 179 1.58 -0.72 -1.48
N ASP A 180 1.30 -0.46 -0.21
CA ASP A 180 0.30 0.51 0.23
C ASP A 180 0.96 1.84 0.63
N CYS A 181 0.55 2.92 -0.02
CA CYS A 181 1.14 4.24 0.14
C CYS A 181 0.36 5.08 1.15
N HIS A 182 1.02 5.38 2.26
CA HIS A 182 0.53 6.15 3.40
C HIS A 182 1.43 7.35 3.73
N SER A 183 0.95 8.21 4.63
CA SER A 183 1.72 9.36 5.13
C SER A 183 1.26 9.81 6.50
N GLY A 184 2.16 10.41 7.28
CA GLY A 184 1.80 10.98 8.59
C GLY A 184 2.79 10.70 9.70
N PHE A 185 3.68 9.71 9.52
CA PHE A 185 4.56 9.25 10.58
C PHE A 185 6.01 9.68 10.39
N GLY A 186 6.54 10.43 11.36
CA GLY A 186 7.97 10.68 11.50
C GLY A 186 8.59 11.57 10.42
N VAL A 187 9.92 11.61 10.46
CA VAL A 187 10.77 12.48 9.62
C VAL A 187 11.38 11.72 8.44
N LYS A 188 11.53 10.40 8.57
CA LYS A 188 12.10 9.51 7.55
C LYS A 188 10.99 8.65 6.97
N ASP A 189 11.10 8.34 5.69
CA ASP A 189 10.17 7.39 5.06
C ASP A 189 10.50 5.98 5.55
N ARG A 190 9.46 5.17 5.72
CA ARG A 190 9.59 3.79 6.17
C ARG A 190 8.90 2.86 5.19
N LEU A 191 9.49 1.69 5.00
CA LEU A 191 8.86 0.55 4.35
C LEU A 191 8.60 -0.49 5.42
N TRP A 192 7.36 -0.52 5.89
CA TRP A 192 6.93 -1.51 6.86
C TRP A 192 6.53 -2.80 6.18
N PHE A 193 6.77 -3.90 6.88
CA PHE A 193 6.22 -5.21 6.56
C PHE A 193 5.50 -5.79 7.79
N PRO A 194 4.63 -6.81 7.61
CA PRO A 194 3.91 -7.40 8.73
C PRO A 194 4.83 -7.94 9.84
N PHE A 195 4.37 -8.06 11.08
CA PHE A 195 2.99 -7.87 11.50
C PHE A 195 2.73 -6.53 12.19
N ALA A 196 1.47 -6.11 12.16
CA ALA A 196 0.90 -5.06 13.01
C ALA A 196 0.27 -5.62 14.29
N HIS A 197 -0.26 -6.86 14.26
CA HIS A 197 -0.99 -7.47 15.38
C HIS A 197 -0.08 -8.19 16.38
N THR A 198 1.18 -8.46 16.02
CA THR A 198 2.15 -9.17 16.87
C THR A 198 3.58 -8.76 16.58
N ARG A 199 4.48 -8.98 17.54
CA ARG A 199 5.94 -8.88 17.35
C ARG A 199 6.58 -10.15 16.79
N ARG A 200 5.79 -11.20 16.52
CA ARG A 200 6.36 -12.41 15.93
C ARG A 200 6.87 -12.12 14.51
N PRO A 201 8.07 -12.63 14.14
CA PRO A 201 8.57 -12.50 12.77
C PRO A 201 7.71 -13.27 11.77
N ILE A 202 7.54 -12.73 10.56
CA ILE A 202 6.79 -13.41 9.51
C ILE A 202 7.50 -14.67 8.97
N PRO A 203 6.79 -15.63 8.37
CA PRO A 203 7.40 -16.75 7.67
C PRO A 203 8.32 -16.34 6.52
N HIS A 204 7.97 -15.29 5.76
CA HIS A 204 8.70 -14.82 4.57
C HIS A 204 9.84 -13.81 4.88
N LEU A 205 10.45 -13.91 6.08
CA LEU A 205 11.46 -12.95 6.52
C LEU A 205 12.75 -13.01 5.68
N ALA A 206 13.14 -14.21 5.21
CA ALA A 206 14.32 -14.40 4.37
C ALA A 206 14.15 -13.73 3.00
N GLU A 207 12.94 -13.82 2.44
CA GLU A 207 12.55 -13.21 1.17
C GLU A 207 12.54 -11.68 1.28
N LEU A 208 12.00 -11.11 2.38
CA LEU A 208 12.07 -9.67 2.62
C LEU A 208 13.49 -9.16 2.78
N HIS A 209 14.34 -9.89 3.50
CA HIS A 209 15.75 -9.51 3.66
C HIS A 209 16.49 -9.54 2.32
N ALA A 210 16.23 -10.55 1.48
CA ALA A 210 16.80 -10.60 0.13
C ALA A 210 16.31 -9.45 -0.76
N LEU A 211 15.02 -9.07 -0.66
CA LEU A 211 14.47 -7.91 -1.35
C LEU A 211 15.13 -6.60 -0.89
N GLN A 212 15.36 -6.45 0.42
CA GLN A 212 16.12 -5.33 0.97
C GLN A 212 17.55 -5.33 0.41
N ASP A 213 18.26 -6.46 0.42
CA ASP A 213 19.64 -6.53 -0.05
C ASP A 213 19.79 -6.03 -1.49
N ILE A 214 18.96 -6.54 -2.41
CA ILE A 214 19.03 -6.10 -3.82
C ILE A 214 18.58 -4.64 -3.99
N PHE A 215 17.66 -4.16 -3.15
CA PHE A 215 17.25 -2.76 -3.15
C PHE A 215 18.42 -1.85 -2.77
N LEU A 216 19.10 -2.16 -1.66
CA LEU A 216 20.25 -1.40 -1.15
C LEU A 216 21.42 -1.41 -2.14
N GLN A 217 21.67 -2.55 -2.80
CA GLN A 217 22.70 -2.66 -3.83
C GLN A 217 22.39 -1.81 -5.07
N ALA A 218 21.12 -1.78 -5.51
CA ALA A 218 20.70 -1.02 -6.69
C ALA A 218 20.52 0.48 -6.39
N HIS A 219 20.21 0.85 -5.15
CA HIS A 219 19.87 2.21 -4.74
C HIS A 219 20.73 2.66 -3.56
N SER A 220 22.02 2.90 -3.81
CA SER A 220 22.96 3.41 -2.79
C SER A 220 22.52 4.74 -2.15
N ASN A 221 21.71 5.53 -2.85
CA ASN A 221 21.17 6.80 -2.38
C ASN A 221 19.65 6.68 -2.15
N HIS A 222 19.24 5.99 -1.09
CA HIS A 222 17.84 5.89 -0.65
C HIS A 222 17.66 6.49 0.76
N GLN A 223 16.41 6.65 1.20
CA GLN A 223 16.09 7.24 2.51
C GLN A 223 15.08 6.41 3.32
N TYR A 224 14.75 5.20 2.83
CA TYR A 224 13.81 4.30 3.48
C TYR A 224 14.46 3.57 4.64
N ILE A 225 13.76 3.51 5.78
CA ILE A 225 14.02 2.50 6.82
C ILE A 225 13.11 1.31 6.54
N ILE A 226 13.67 0.12 6.39
CA ILE A 226 12.91 -1.12 6.19
C ILE A 226 12.90 -1.88 7.51
N GLU A 227 11.72 -2.16 8.05
CA GLU A 227 11.53 -2.75 9.40
C GLU A 227 10.10 -3.31 9.55
N PRO A 228 9.82 -4.20 10.52
CA PRO A 228 8.44 -4.62 10.77
C PRO A 228 7.63 -3.47 11.38
N GLN A 229 6.34 -3.37 11.04
CA GLN A 229 5.45 -2.36 11.63
C GLN A 229 5.42 -2.45 13.17
N SER A 230 5.47 -3.67 13.71
CA SER A 230 5.51 -3.95 15.15
C SER A 230 6.69 -3.32 15.90
N ALA A 231 7.75 -2.91 15.21
CA ALA A 231 8.87 -2.18 15.82
C ALA A 231 8.49 -0.75 16.24
N GLN A 232 7.47 -0.17 15.59
CA GLN A 232 6.96 1.16 15.93
C GLN A 232 5.77 1.07 16.89
N TYR A 233 4.72 0.38 16.49
CA TYR A 233 3.53 0.16 17.31
C TYR A 233 2.73 -1.04 16.80
N LEU A 234 1.86 -1.56 17.67
CA LEU A 234 0.94 -2.63 17.34
C LEU A 234 -0.48 -2.09 17.12
N ALA A 235 -1.23 -2.74 16.25
CA ALA A 235 -2.60 -2.37 15.91
C ALA A 235 -3.49 -3.59 15.67
N HIS A 236 -4.77 -3.42 15.93
CA HIS A 236 -5.82 -4.34 15.53
C HIS A 236 -6.28 -4.04 14.12
N GLY A 237 -6.75 -5.07 13.41
CA GLY A 237 -7.54 -4.94 12.19
C GLY A 237 -6.80 -4.34 11.00
N ASP A 238 -5.49 -4.52 10.95
CA ASP A 238 -4.68 -4.19 9.79
C ASP A 238 -5.04 -5.11 8.60
N LEU A 239 -5.31 -4.50 7.43
CA LEU A 239 -5.72 -5.23 6.22
C LEU A 239 -4.59 -6.11 5.67
N TRP A 240 -3.34 -5.66 5.77
CA TRP A 240 -2.19 -6.38 5.24
C TRP A 240 -1.81 -7.56 6.11
N ASP A 241 -1.95 -7.45 7.44
CA ASP A 241 -1.89 -8.61 8.33
C ASP A 241 -2.95 -9.66 7.96
N HIS A 242 -4.20 -9.24 7.72
CA HIS A 242 -5.28 -10.14 7.34
C HIS A 242 -5.00 -10.89 6.04
N LEU A 243 -4.58 -10.16 5.00
CA LEU A 243 -4.25 -10.71 3.69
C LEU A 243 -3.00 -11.60 3.74
N TYR A 244 -2.00 -11.24 4.54
CA TYR A 244 -0.81 -12.06 4.71
C TYR A 244 -1.11 -13.37 5.45
N LEU A 245 -1.93 -13.32 6.50
CA LEU A 245 -2.40 -14.51 7.21
C LEU A 245 -3.26 -15.40 6.32
N GLN A 246 -4.11 -14.80 5.48
CA GLN A 246 -4.87 -15.53 4.46
C GLN A 246 -3.93 -16.25 3.47
N ALA A 247 -2.94 -15.54 2.92
CA ALA A 247 -1.96 -16.12 2.00
C ALA A 247 -1.23 -17.32 2.61
N CYS A 248 -0.73 -17.17 3.84
CA CYS A 248 -0.01 -18.24 4.54
C CYS A 248 -0.88 -19.47 4.81
N ARG A 249 -2.21 -19.30 4.95
CA ARG A 249 -3.14 -20.41 5.22
C ARG A 249 -3.60 -21.08 3.93
N ASP A 250 -4.00 -20.30 2.93
CA ASP A 250 -4.72 -20.81 1.76
C ASP A 250 -3.77 -21.19 0.62
N VAL A 251 -2.61 -20.52 0.53
CA VAL A 251 -1.59 -20.73 -0.52
C VAL A 251 -0.16 -20.73 0.06
N PRO A 252 0.18 -21.63 1.00
CA PRO A 252 1.46 -21.61 1.71
C PRO A 252 2.70 -21.80 0.82
N ALA A 253 2.53 -22.28 -0.42
CA ALA A 253 3.61 -22.40 -1.39
C ALA A 253 3.90 -21.08 -2.15
N HIS A 254 2.97 -20.12 -2.12
CA HIS A 254 3.14 -18.83 -2.79
C HIS A 254 3.88 -17.84 -1.89
N THR A 255 4.70 -17.00 -2.50
CA THR A 255 5.37 -15.90 -1.79
C THR A 255 4.58 -14.60 -1.99
N PHE A 256 3.97 -14.10 -0.91
CA PHE A 256 3.33 -12.79 -0.88
C PHE A 256 4.07 -11.86 0.07
N LEU A 257 4.52 -10.71 -0.42
CA LEU A 257 5.25 -9.69 0.34
C LEU A 257 4.46 -8.38 0.37
N PRO A 258 3.55 -8.18 1.34
CA PRO A 258 2.90 -6.90 1.53
C PRO A 258 3.84 -5.92 2.23
N LEU A 259 3.90 -4.71 1.69
CA LEU A 259 4.70 -3.60 2.17
C LEU A 259 3.81 -2.36 2.33
N THR A 260 4.13 -1.55 3.34
CA THR A 260 3.48 -0.27 3.59
C THR A 260 4.54 0.83 3.48
N LEU A 261 4.42 1.70 2.50
CA LEU A 261 5.21 2.92 2.42
C LEU A 261 4.58 3.99 3.30
N GLU A 262 5.23 4.28 4.42
CA GLU A 262 4.85 5.37 5.30
C GLU A 262 5.76 6.58 5.03
N MET A 263 5.22 7.60 4.38
CA MET A 263 5.97 8.82 4.02
C MET A 263 6.11 9.78 5.20
N GLY A 264 7.34 10.19 5.49
CA GLY A 264 7.68 11.06 6.60
C GLY A 264 7.16 12.49 6.42
N SER A 265 6.00 12.80 7.00
CA SER A 265 5.36 14.11 6.84
C SER A 265 5.86 15.17 7.82
N TRP A 266 6.58 14.82 8.89
CA TRP A 266 6.97 15.77 9.95
C TRP A 266 8.00 16.81 9.46
N LEU A 267 8.74 16.50 8.39
CA LEU A 267 9.58 17.48 7.71
C LEU A 267 8.77 18.58 7.03
N TRP A 268 7.54 18.29 6.60
CA TRP A 268 6.65 19.28 5.99
C TRP A 268 6.15 20.25 7.06
N ILE A 269 5.74 19.71 8.21
CA ILE A 269 5.33 20.47 9.40
C ILE A 269 6.46 21.35 9.93
N LYS A 270 7.68 20.78 10.11
CA LYS A 270 8.85 21.55 10.58
C LYS A 270 9.18 22.74 9.68
N LYS A 271 8.96 22.60 8.37
CA LYS A 271 9.24 23.64 7.37
C LYS A 271 8.08 24.62 7.15
N ASN A 272 6.90 24.36 7.69
CA ASN A 272 5.79 25.31 7.73
C ASN A 272 4.89 25.00 8.94
N PRO A 273 5.22 25.49 10.14
CA PRO A 273 4.51 25.15 11.38
C PRO A 273 3.01 25.50 11.34
N ARG A 274 2.60 26.44 10.49
CA ARG A 274 1.19 26.78 10.27
C ARG A 274 0.37 25.62 9.71
N GLN A 275 1.03 24.59 9.15
CA GLN A 275 0.39 23.36 8.66
C GLN A 275 -0.28 22.54 9.75
N LEU A 276 0.13 22.68 11.02
CA LEU A 276 -0.53 22.03 12.16
C LEU A 276 -1.98 22.50 12.35
N PHE A 277 -2.31 23.71 11.91
CA PHE A 277 -3.66 24.27 12.03
C PHE A 277 -4.58 23.89 10.86
N SER A 278 -4.10 23.10 9.90
CA SER A 278 -4.90 22.58 8.79
C SER A 278 -4.90 21.06 8.84
N ARG A 279 -6.11 20.46 8.91
CA ARG A 279 -6.30 19.00 8.86
C ARG A 279 -5.58 18.35 7.66
N ASN A 280 -5.49 19.05 6.54
CA ASN A 280 -4.81 18.58 5.33
C ASN A 280 -3.29 18.80 5.36
N GLY A 281 -2.80 19.80 6.11
CA GLY A 281 -1.39 20.21 6.10
C GLY A 281 -0.44 19.27 6.82
N ILE A 282 -0.93 18.47 7.78
CA ILE A 282 -0.15 17.50 8.56
C ILE A 282 0.23 16.28 7.71
N PHE A 283 -0.63 15.90 6.78
CA PHE A 283 -0.50 14.67 5.97
C PHE A 283 -0.11 14.94 4.51
N ASN A 284 -0.14 16.20 4.04
CA ASN A 284 0.08 16.50 2.63
C ASN A 284 1.03 17.69 2.42
N PRO A 285 1.90 17.63 1.40
CA PRO A 285 2.76 18.76 1.05
C PRO A 285 1.93 19.88 0.39
N LEU A 286 1.57 20.94 1.14
CA LEU A 286 0.74 22.05 0.65
C LEU A 286 1.39 22.97 -0.42
N ILE A 287 2.61 22.70 -0.87
CA ILE A 287 3.30 23.54 -1.87
C ILE A 287 3.69 22.69 -3.07
N ASN A 288 3.27 23.09 -4.28
CA ASN A 288 3.42 22.34 -5.53
C ASN A 288 4.83 21.76 -5.76
N HIS A 289 5.90 22.53 -5.49
CA HIS A 289 7.27 22.03 -5.67
C HIS A 289 7.66 20.93 -4.66
N ARG A 290 7.06 20.91 -3.46
CA ARG A 290 7.29 19.88 -2.43
C ARG A 290 6.56 18.61 -2.80
N GLN A 291 5.31 18.74 -3.24
CA GLN A 291 4.52 17.64 -3.78
C GLN A 291 5.24 16.97 -4.94
N GLN A 292 5.65 17.71 -5.97
CA GLN A 292 6.41 17.16 -7.10
C GLN A 292 7.71 16.45 -6.68
N ARG A 293 8.39 16.92 -5.63
CA ARG A 293 9.59 16.27 -5.11
C ARG A 293 9.25 14.92 -4.44
N VAL A 294 8.18 14.88 -3.65
CA VAL A 294 7.71 13.63 -3.03
C VAL A 294 7.31 12.63 -4.12
N LEU A 295 6.50 13.06 -5.09
CA LEU A 295 6.09 12.20 -6.20
C LEU A 295 7.31 11.61 -6.93
N ARG A 296 8.25 12.45 -7.38
CA ARG A 296 9.47 11.97 -8.09
C ARG A 296 10.33 11.03 -7.25
N ARG A 297 10.42 11.27 -5.94
CA ARG A 297 11.25 10.47 -5.03
C ARG A 297 10.79 9.02 -4.93
N HIS A 298 9.48 8.78 -4.97
CA HIS A 298 8.94 7.44 -4.78
C HIS A 298 8.83 6.64 -6.09
N LEU A 299 8.85 7.29 -7.26
CA LEU A 299 8.82 6.59 -8.55
C LEU A 299 9.93 5.54 -8.69
N SER A 300 11.13 5.80 -8.18
CA SER A 300 12.24 4.82 -8.24
C SER A 300 11.95 3.57 -7.44
N LEU A 301 11.33 3.71 -6.26
CA LEU A 301 10.92 2.56 -5.45
C LEU A 301 9.84 1.75 -6.17
N LEU A 302 8.81 2.40 -6.70
CA LEU A 302 7.71 1.71 -7.37
C LEU A 302 8.20 1.01 -8.66
N ASP A 303 9.07 1.64 -9.44
CA ASP A 303 9.72 1.02 -10.61
C ASP A 303 10.62 -0.16 -10.20
N PHE A 304 11.37 -0.03 -9.10
CA PHE A 304 12.16 -1.11 -8.54
C PHE A 304 11.30 -2.32 -8.16
N LEU A 305 10.18 -2.13 -7.45
CA LEU A 305 9.32 -3.25 -7.04
C LEU A 305 8.74 -3.98 -8.25
N SER A 306 8.31 -3.24 -9.28
CA SER A 306 7.87 -3.81 -10.55
C SER A 306 8.95 -4.69 -11.22
N ARG A 307 10.21 -4.25 -11.19
CA ARG A 307 11.34 -5.02 -11.75
C ARG A 307 11.73 -6.20 -10.87
N ALA A 308 11.70 -6.02 -9.55
CA ALA A 308 12.00 -7.05 -8.57
C ALA A 308 11.02 -8.21 -8.69
N ALA A 309 9.71 -7.94 -8.77
CA ALA A 309 8.73 -8.99 -8.97
C ALA A 309 8.88 -9.71 -10.32
N CYS A 310 9.08 -8.95 -11.41
CA CYS A 310 9.37 -9.53 -12.73
C CYS A 310 10.60 -10.45 -12.72
N SER A 311 11.55 -10.21 -11.81
CA SER A 311 12.82 -10.94 -11.71
C SER A 311 12.94 -11.79 -10.45
N HIS A 312 11.83 -12.15 -9.78
CA HIS A 312 11.88 -12.79 -8.45
C HIS A 312 12.76 -14.03 -8.41
N ALA A 313 12.76 -14.84 -9.47
CA ALA A 313 13.53 -16.08 -9.54
C ALA A 313 15.06 -15.86 -9.48
N ARG A 314 15.52 -14.62 -9.65
CA ARG A 314 16.95 -14.26 -9.63
C ARG A 314 17.46 -13.86 -8.25
N TRP A 315 16.56 -13.56 -7.30
CA TRP A 315 16.95 -13.03 -6.00
C TRP A 315 16.22 -13.66 -4.81
N VAL A 316 15.05 -14.27 -5.02
CA VAL A 316 14.37 -15.04 -3.97
C VAL A 316 15.32 -16.15 -3.49
N PRO A 317 15.53 -16.29 -2.16
CA PRO A 317 16.46 -17.27 -1.62
C PRO A 317 16.15 -18.69 -2.06
N ALA A 318 17.19 -19.41 -2.49
CA ALA A 318 17.09 -20.85 -2.68
C ALA A 318 16.90 -21.57 -1.33
N PRO A 319 16.32 -22.79 -1.31
CA PRO A 319 16.01 -23.51 -0.06
C PRO A 319 17.21 -23.68 0.90
N ASP A 320 18.41 -23.87 0.36
CA ASP A 320 19.67 -24.01 1.10
C ASP A 320 20.14 -22.69 1.74
N GLN A 321 19.83 -21.55 1.14
CA GLN A 321 20.20 -20.21 1.65
C GLN A 321 19.17 -19.65 2.63
N ARG A 322 17.95 -20.19 2.63
CA ARG A 322 16.80 -19.62 3.34
C ARG A 322 17.00 -19.55 4.86
N ALA A 323 17.62 -20.57 5.45
CA ALA A 323 17.86 -20.63 6.90
C ALA A 323 18.85 -19.54 7.36
N GLN A 324 19.96 -19.38 6.65
CA GLN A 324 20.96 -18.35 6.94
C GLN A 324 20.36 -16.95 6.79
N ARG A 325 19.69 -16.68 5.66
CA ARG A 325 19.05 -15.38 5.42
C ARG A 325 17.98 -15.06 6.46
N ARG A 326 17.24 -16.06 6.96
CA ARG A 326 16.29 -15.85 8.06
C ARG A 326 17.03 -15.45 9.34
N ALA A 327 18.16 -16.07 9.67
CA ALA A 327 18.94 -15.72 10.84
C ALA A 327 19.50 -14.29 10.75
N ASP A 328 20.03 -13.91 9.59
CA ASP A 328 20.52 -12.54 9.34
C ASP A 328 19.38 -11.51 9.49
N ALA A 329 18.21 -11.83 8.94
CA ALA A 329 17.03 -10.98 9.03
C ALA A 329 16.48 -10.85 10.45
N LEU A 330 16.56 -11.92 11.25
CA LEU A 330 16.24 -11.84 12.67
C LEU A 330 17.21 -10.89 13.38
N ALA A 331 18.53 -11.08 13.21
CA ALA A 331 19.52 -10.21 13.83
C ALA A 331 19.40 -8.73 13.42
N ALA A 332 18.92 -8.45 12.20
CA ALA A 332 18.72 -7.10 11.71
C ALA A 332 17.47 -6.39 12.26
N TRP A 333 16.41 -7.14 12.59
CA TRP A 333 15.08 -6.56 12.86
C TRP A 333 14.45 -6.95 14.20
N TYR A 334 14.96 -7.97 14.91
CA TYR A 334 14.38 -8.54 16.13
C TYR A 334 15.44 -8.86 17.18
#